data_AF-A0A2M9XAY6-F1
#
_entry.id   AF-A0A2M9XAY6-F1
#
_cell.length_a   1.000
_cell.length_b   1.000
_cell.length_c   1.000
_cell.angle_alpha   90.00
_cell.angle_beta   90.00
_cell.angle_gamma   90.00
#
_symmetry.space_group_name_H-M   'P 1'
#
loop_
_entity.id
_entity.type
_entity.pdbx_description
1 polymer ?
#
loop_
_entity_poly.entity_id
_entity_poly.type
_entity_poly.pdbx_seq_one_letter_code
_entity_poly.pdbx_strand_id
1 'polypeptide(L)'
;MLFRTSNKGRIRVVTAYLCLFYLFNFSVSAHEEGPNHSHVDQCRTDKEKYCKESSKGDILSCLKKNEENLSEDCRELLQEVRGKAKLRMEACREDKEKFCANRETAVIRCLQENKNLLGEKCKSALFSSSK
;
A
#
# COMPACT_ATOMS: atom_id res chain seq x y z
N MET A 1 -56.71 1.63 -42.47
CA MET A 1 -56.68 0.16 -42.41
C MET A 1 -55.27 -0.28 -42.76
N LEU A 2 -54.41 -0.48 -41.76
CA LEU A 2 -54.04 -1.82 -41.26
C LEU A 2 -53.55 -2.72 -42.40
N PHE A 3 -52.23 -2.93 -42.51
CA PHE A 3 -51.66 -4.28 -42.52
C PHE A 3 -50.22 -4.25 -41.98
N ARG A 4 -50.17 -4.60 -40.69
CA ARG A 4 -49.02 -5.00 -39.90
C ARG A 4 -48.67 -6.44 -40.30
N THR A 5 -47.51 -6.69 -40.91
CA THR A 5 -46.91 -8.02 -40.98
C THR A 5 -45.39 -7.98 -40.79
N SER A 6 -45.02 -8.12 -39.52
CA SER A 6 -43.92 -8.98 -39.03
C SER A 6 -42.49 -8.72 -39.51
N ASN A 7 -41.90 -7.59 -39.06
CA ASN A 7 -40.44 -7.38 -39.02
C ASN A 7 -39.83 -7.81 -37.67
N LYS A 8 -40.49 -8.78 -36.99
CA LYS A 8 -40.23 -9.15 -35.59
C LYS A 8 -38.94 -9.95 -35.39
N GLY A 9 -38.43 -10.60 -36.45
CA GLY A 9 -37.17 -11.36 -36.45
C GLY A 9 -35.92 -10.49 -36.65
N ARG A 10 -35.93 -9.60 -37.66
CA ARG A 10 -34.78 -8.71 -37.95
C ARG A 10 -34.51 -7.71 -36.84
N ILE A 11 -35.55 -7.15 -36.22
CA ILE A 11 -35.41 -6.22 -35.09
C ILE A 11 -34.84 -6.93 -33.87
N ARG A 12 -35.28 -8.17 -33.57
CA ARG A 12 -34.75 -8.99 -32.46
C ARG A 12 -33.28 -9.32 -32.62
N VAL A 13 -32.86 -9.60 -33.86
CA VAL A 13 -31.48 -9.89 -34.22
C VAL A 13 -30.61 -8.63 -34.11
N VAL A 14 -31.09 -7.48 -34.57
CA VAL A 14 -30.38 -6.18 -34.42
C VAL A 14 -30.28 -5.77 -32.95
N THR A 15 -31.34 -5.94 -32.15
CA THR A 15 -31.26 -5.69 -30.70
C THR A 15 -30.33 -6.66 -29.99
N ALA A 16 -30.30 -7.94 -30.41
CA ALA A 16 -29.37 -8.92 -29.86
C ALA A 16 -27.92 -8.59 -30.23
N TYR A 17 -27.65 -8.17 -31.47
CA TYR A 17 -26.31 -7.74 -31.90
C TYR A 17 -25.87 -6.43 -31.23
N LEU A 18 -26.78 -5.47 -31.00
CA LEU A 18 -26.48 -4.25 -30.25
C LEU A 18 -26.20 -4.54 -28.77
N CYS A 19 -26.97 -5.44 -28.13
CA CYS A 19 -26.69 -5.90 -26.77
C CYS A 19 -25.38 -6.69 -26.70
N LEU A 20 -25.10 -7.59 -27.64
CA LEU A 20 -23.84 -8.33 -27.72
C LEU A 20 -22.65 -7.39 -27.97
N PHE A 21 -22.81 -6.35 -28.78
CA PHE A 21 -21.77 -5.34 -29.00
C PHE A 21 -21.54 -4.47 -27.76
N TYR A 22 -22.59 -4.13 -27.00
CA TYR A 22 -22.48 -3.49 -25.69
C TYR A 22 -21.80 -4.40 -24.65
N LEU A 23 -22.02 -5.72 -24.71
CA LEU A 23 -21.34 -6.69 -23.84
C LEU A 23 -19.88 -6.95 -24.27
N PHE A 24 -19.57 -6.87 -25.57
CA PHE A 24 -18.22 -7.10 -26.10
C PHE A 24 -17.31 -5.85 -26.11
N ASN A 25 -17.87 -4.64 -26.03
CA ASN A 25 -17.10 -3.38 -25.95
C ASN A 25 -17.06 -2.79 -24.55
N PHE A 26 -17.68 -3.41 -23.54
CA PHE A 26 -17.45 -3.05 -22.15
C PHE A 26 -16.15 -3.68 -21.68
N SER A 27 -15.03 -3.20 -22.22
CA SER A 27 -13.79 -3.18 -21.45
C SER A 27 -14.02 -2.21 -20.29
N VAL A 28 -14.74 -2.66 -19.26
CA VAL A 28 -14.59 -2.09 -17.93
C VAL A 28 -13.17 -2.46 -17.52
N SER A 29 -12.25 -1.60 -17.89
CA SER A 29 -11.04 -1.45 -17.11
C SER A 29 -11.51 -0.74 -15.84
N ALA A 30 -12.10 -1.51 -14.92
CA ALA A 30 -11.91 -1.23 -13.52
C ALA A 30 -10.40 -1.32 -13.32
N HIS A 31 -9.68 -0.21 -13.51
CA HIS A 31 -8.42 -0.07 -12.83
C HIS A 31 -8.84 -0.05 -11.36
N GLU A 32 -8.76 -1.21 -10.71
CA GLU A 32 -8.59 -1.22 -9.28
C GLU A 32 -7.35 -0.38 -9.04
N GLU A 33 -7.56 0.89 -8.75
CA GLU A 33 -6.63 1.69 -7.98
C GLU A 33 -6.54 0.94 -6.66
N GLY A 34 -5.65 -0.06 -6.62
CA GLY A 34 -5.16 -0.60 -5.38
C GLY A 34 -4.73 0.56 -4.48
N PRO A 35 -4.77 0.41 -3.16
CA PRO A 35 -4.54 1.50 -2.23
C PRO A 35 -3.33 2.32 -2.66
N ASN A 36 -3.57 3.59 -3.01
CA ASN A 36 -2.53 4.52 -3.40
C ASN A 36 -1.56 4.62 -2.21
N HIS A 37 -0.42 3.94 -2.30
CA HIS A 37 0.68 4.13 -1.35
C HIS A 37 1.36 5.48 -1.65
N SER A 38 0.60 6.56 -1.50
CA SER A 38 0.96 7.96 -1.77
C SER A 38 2.03 8.50 -0.81
N HIS A 39 2.62 7.65 0.03
CA HIS A 39 3.66 8.05 0.98
C HIS A 39 5.02 8.27 0.32
N VAL A 40 5.26 7.68 -0.87
CA VAL A 40 6.54 7.81 -1.58
C VAL A 40 6.78 9.26 -2.02
N ASP A 41 5.69 10.02 -2.22
CA ASP A 41 5.75 11.37 -2.77
C ASP A 41 5.77 12.45 -1.70
N GLN A 42 5.13 12.23 -0.54
CA GLN A 42 5.02 13.22 0.54
C GLN A 42 6.39 13.73 1.03
N CYS A 43 7.38 12.83 1.13
CA CYS A 43 8.73 13.19 1.55
C CYS A 43 9.74 13.30 0.40
N ARG A 44 9.32 13.20 -0.87
CA ARG A 44 10.26 13.12 -2.01
C ARG A 44 11.14 14.36 -2.10
N THR A 45 10.52 15.54 -2.15
CA THR A 45 11.22 16.83 -2.26
C THR A 45 12.11 17.09 -1.03
N ASP A 46 11.60 16.80 0.17
CA ASP A 46 12.37 16.99 1.40
C ASP A 46 13.57 16.04 1.48
N LYS A 47 13.39 14.79 1.04
CA LYS A 47 14.50 13.83 0.94
C LYS A 47 15.57 14.32 -0.03
N GLU A 48 15.19 14.84 -1.19
CA GLU A 48 16.13 15.38 -2.17
C GLU A 48 16.86 16.63 -1.66
N LYS A 49 16.18 17.47 -0.88
CA LYS A 49 16.73 18.71 -0.34
C LYS A 49 17.65 18.48 0.86
N TYR A 50 17.24 17.64 1.81
CA TYR A 50 17.91 17.49 3.10
C TYR A 50 18.70 16.18 3.26
N CYS A 51 18.36 15.15 2.49
CA CYS A 51 18.84 13.78 2.69
C CYS A 51 19.43 13.13 1.43
N LYS A 52 19.85 13.92 0.44
CA LYS A 52 20.35 13.42 -0.85
C LYS A 52 21.50 12.42 -0.74
N GLU A 53 22.41 12.66 0.21
CA GLU A 53 23.60 11.84 0.44
C GLU A 53 23.37 10.71 1.45
N SER A 54 22.19 10.65 2.06
CA SER A 54 21.87 9.62 3.04
C SER A 54 21.67 8.27 2.36
N SER A 55 22.24 7.22 2.97
CA SER A 55 22.01 5.86 2.50
C SER A 55 20.53 5.48 2.67
N LYS A 56 20.07 4.44 1.95
CA LYS A 56 18.68 3.95 2.06
C LYS A 56 18.29 3.59 3.51
N GLY A 57 19.24 3.09 4.30
CA GLY A 57 19.02 2.75 5.71
C GLY A 57 18.90 3.96 6.63
N ASP A 58 19.40 5.12 6.20
CA ASP A 58 19.54 6.31 7.04
C ASP A 58 18.53 7.41 6.70
N ILE A 59 17.75 7.27 5.62
CA ILE A 59 16.76 8.29 5.20
C ILE A 59 15.85 8.70 6.35
N LEU A 60 15.28 7.74 7.09
CA LEU A 60 14.36 8.04 8.19
C LEU A 60 15.04 8.83 9.32
N SER A 61 16.29 8.47 9.64
CA SER A 61 17.10 9.17 10.63
C SER A 61 17.47 10.58 10.16
N CYS A 62 17.77 10.75 8.87
CA CYS A 62 18.04 12.06 8.28
C CYS A 62 16.81 12.97 8.29
N LEU A 63 15.65 12.45 7.86
CA LEU A 63 14.39 13.21 7.89
C LEU A 63 14.06 13.64 9.31
N LYS A 64 14.22 12.75 10.30
CA LYS A 64 14.04 13.09 11.73
C LYS A 64 14.98 14.21 12.20
N LYS A 65 16.25 14.22 11.78
CA LYS A 65 17.18 15.30 12.15
C LYS A 65 16.78 16.65 11.55
N ASN A 66 16.05 16.63 10.44
CA ASN A 66 15.58 17.83 9.75
C ASN A 66 14.09 18.09 9.96
N GLU A 67 13.44 17.46 10.95
CA GLU A 67 11.98 17.42 11.12
C GLU A 67 11.34 18.81 11.08
N GLU A 68 11.95 19.81 11.71
CA GLU A 68 11.48 21.21 11.73
C GLU A 68 11.52 21.89 10.34
N ASN A 69 12.40 21.42 9.45
CA ASN A 69 12.60 21.98 8.12
C ASN A 69 11.80 21.26 7.02
N LEU A 70 11.15 20.14 7.34
CA LEU A 70 10.37 19.37 6.37
C LEU A 70 9.07 20.11 6.00
N SER A 71 8.47 19.74 4.88
CA SER A 71 7.08 20.08 4.59
C SER A 71 6.13 19.50 5.64
N GLU A 72 4.94 20.07 5.76
CA GLU A 72 3.90 19.59 6.67
C GLU A 72 3.52 18.14 6.38
N ASP A 73 3.22 17.83 5.12
CA ASP A 73 2.91 16.48 4.65
C ASP A 73 3.99 15.46 5.00
N CYS A 74 5.27 15.82 4.82
CA CYS A 74 6.37 14.93 5.17
C CYS A 74 6.53 14.74 6.69
N ARG A 75 6.29 15.78 7.51
CA ARG A 75 6.28 15.65 8.97
C ARG A 75 5.17 14.72 9.44
N GLU A 76 3.95 14.90 8.92
CA GLU A 76 2.81 14.05 9.28
C GLU A 76 3.08 12.58 8.93
N LEU A 77 3.59 12.34 7.72
CA LEU A 77 4.00 11.00 7.31
C LEU A 77 5.10 10.44 8.23
N LEU A 78 6.11 11.24 8.55
CA LEU A 78 7.21 10.82 9.43
C LEU A 78 6.68 10.43 10.81
N GLN A 79 5.72 11.17 11.36
CA GLN A 79 5.08 10.85 12.63
C GLN A 79 4.26 9.55 12.54
N GLU A 80 3.48 9.37 11.48
CA GLU A 80 2.69 8.16 11.25
C GLU A 80 3.59 6.92 11.16
N VAL A 81 4.65 6.98 10.33
CA VAL A 81 5.61 5.88 10.14
C VAL A 81 6.30 5.54 11.46
N ARG A 82 6.70 6.55 12.25
CA ARG A 82 7.34 6.34 13.56
C ARG A 82 6.36 5.75 14.57
N GLY A 83 5.11 6.17 14.56
CA GLY A 83 4.04 5.61 15.39
C GLY A 83 3.82 4.12 15.09
N LYS A 84 3.62 3.79 13.81
CA LYS A 84 3.48 2.40 13.34
C LYS A 84 4.72 1.56 13.68
N ALA A 85 5.93 2.10 13.50
CA ALA A 85 7.16 1.41 13.87
C ALA A 85 7.23 1.11 15.38
N LYS A 86 6.88 2.08 16.23
CA LYS A 86 6.84 1.90 17.69
C LYS A 86 5.84 0.81 18.10
N LEU A 87 4.63 0.84 17.55
CA LEU A 87 3.61 -0.17 17.82
C LEU A 87 4.07 -1.58 17.41
N ARG A 88 4.71 -1.72 16.24
CA ARG A 88 5.30 -3.00 15.82
C ARG A 88 6.40 -3.49 16.75
N MET A 89 7.29 -2.61 17.18
CA MET A 89 8.38 -2.98 18.09
C MET A 89 7.88 -3.38 19.47
N GLU A 90 6.84 -2.72 19.98
CA GLU A 90 6.22 -3.11 21.25
C GLU A 90 5.48 -4.46 21.12
N ALA A 91 4.78 -4.68 20.01
CA ALA A 91 4.10 -5.94 19.74
C ALA A 91 5.08 -7.13 19.63
N CYS A 92 6.30 -6.87 19.16
CA CYS A 92 7.34 -7.86 18.94
C CYS A 92 8.42 -7.91 20.02
N ARG A 93 8.24 -7.24 21.16
CA ARG A 93 9.28 -7.12 22.18
C ARG A 93 9.79 -8.48 22.68
N GLU A 94 8.87 -9.36 23.07
CA GLU A 94 9.20 -10.70 23.58
C GLU A 94 9.83 -11.59 22.49
N ASP A 95 9.27 -11.57 21.27
CA ASP A 95 9.83 -12.32 20.14
C ASP A 95 11.23 -11.81 19.75
N LYS A 96 11.46 -10.50 19.80
CA LYS A 96 12.78 -9.90 19.58
C LYS A 96 13.76 -10.39 20.63
N GLU A 97 13.40 -10.39 21.91
CA GLU A 97 14.27 -10.87 22.99
C GLU A 97 14.58 -12.36 22.84
N LYS A 98 13.59 -13.17 22.44
CA LYS A 98 13.75 -14.62 22.32
C LYS A 98 14.56 -15.05 21.08
N PHE A 99 14.30 -14.42 19.94
CA PHE A 99 14.83 -14.87 18.64
C PHE A 99 15.91 -13.95 18.06
N CYS A 100 15.99 -12.71 18.52
CA CYS A 100 16.81 -11.64 17.92
C CYS A 100 17.65 -10.85 18.93
N ALA A 101 17.91 -11.39 20.14
CA ALA A 101 18.67 -10.69 21.19
C ALA A 101 20.04 -10.15 20.72
N ASN A 102 20.73 -10.89 19.85
CA ASN A 102 22.07 -10.53 19.34
C ASN A 102 22.03 -9.66 18.06
N ARG A 103 20.89 -9.03 17.75
CA ARG A 103 20.71 -8.18 16.57
C ARG A 103 20.38 -6.75 17.02
N GLU A 104 21.39 -5.90 17.08
CA GLU A 104 21.19 -4.46 17.34
C GLU A 104 20.59 -3.74 16.13
N THR A 105 21.00 -4.16 14.92
CA THR A 105 20.49 -3.62 13.65
C THR A 105 19.68 -4.67 12.90
N ALA A 106 18.84 -4.22 11.96
CA ALA A 106 18.03 -5.09 11.12
C ALA A 106 17.13 -6.08 11.90
N VAL A 107 16.64 -5.66 13.09
CA VAL A 107 15.72 -6.45 13.93
C VAL A 107 14.51 -6.96 13.15
N ILE A 108 13.92 -6.11 12.29
CA ILE A 108 12.80 -6.50 11.43
C ILE A 108 13.14 -7.69 10.54
N ARG A 109 14.33 -7.69 9.93
CA ARG A 109 14.79 -8.80 9.08
C ARG A 109 14.94 -10.08 9.89
N CYS A 110 15.52 -10.00 11.09
CA CYS A 110 15.62 -11.15 11.99
C CYS A 110 14.23 -11.70 12.37
N LEU A 111 13.27 -10.82 12.70
CA LEU A 111 11.91 -11.24 13.00
C LEU A 111 11.25 -11.91 11.77
N GLN A 112 11.47 -11.38 10.57
CA GLN A 112 10.98 -11.99 9.32
C GLN A 112 11.59 -13.37 9.05
N GLU A 113 12.88 -13.56 9.28
CA GLU A 113 13.56 -14.87 9.18
C GLU A 113 12.94 -15.89 10.15
N ASN A 114 12.46 -15.43 11.31
CA ASN A 114 11.83 -16.24 12.35
C ASN A 114 10.29 -16.22 12.30
N LYS A 115 9.66 -15.77 11.19
CA LYS A 115 8.22 -15.50 11.09
C LYS A 115 7.30 -16.58 11.65
N ASN A 116 7.68 -17.85 11.51
CA ASN A 116 6.88 -19.00 11.94
C ASN A 116 6.93 -19.23 13.47
N LEU A 117 7.98 -18.74 14.13
CA LEU A 117 8.22 -18.88 15.56
C LEU A 117 7.66 -17.71 16.39
N LEU A 118 7.29 -16.61 15.71
CA LEU A 118 6.76 -15.41 16.36
C LEU A 118 5.37 -15.64 16.97
N GLY A 119 5.09 -14.95 18.07
CA GLY A 119 3.75 -14.88 18.64
C GLY A 119 2.75 -14.19 17.71
N GLU A 120 1.47 -14.51 17.87
CA GLU A 120 0.37 -13.99 17.03
C GLU A 120 0.30 -12.45 17.06
N LYS A 121 0.60 -11.84 18.20
CA LYS A 121 0.66 -10.38 18.35
C LYS A 121 1.73 -9.76 17.44
N CYS A 122 2.94 -10.32 17.43
CA CYS A 122 4.03 -9.83 16.60
C CYS A 122 3.79 -10.13 15.11
N LYS A 123 3.29 -11.33 14.78
CA LYS A 123 2.89 -11.67 13.40
C LYS A 123 1.86 -10.68 12.85
N SER A 124 0.81 -10.44 13.63
CA SER A 124 -0.25 -9.50 13.25
C SER A 124 0.32 -8.10 13.04
N ALA A 125 1.19 -7.63 13.93
CA ALA A 125 1.79 -6.30 13.80
C ALA A 125 2.79 -6.19 12.63
N LEU A 126 3.59 -7.23 12.35
CA LEU A 126 4.60 -7.21 11.27
C LEU A 126 4.00 -7.43 9.88
N PHE A 127 2.98 -8.27 9.77
CA PHE A 127 2.45 -8.75 8.50
C PHE A 127 1.03 -8.28 8.19
N SER A 128 0.38 -7.50 9.07
CA SER A 128 -0.84 -6.81 8.68
C SER A 128 -0.51 -5.75 7.62
N SER A 129 -1.11 -5.89 6.45
CA SER A 129 -1.12 -4.80 5.46
C SER A 129 -1.84 -3.62 6.10
N SER A 130 -1.15 -2.47 6.20
CA SER A 130 -1.80 -1.22 6.58
C SER A 130 -2.92 -0.97 5.58
N LYS A 131 -4.15 -1.08 6.08
CA LYS A 131 -5.36 -0.80 5.32
C LYS A 131 -5.46 0.68 4.98
#